data_AF-A0A1H3IHE5-F1
#
_entry.id   AF-A0A1H3IHE5-F1
#
_cell.length_a   1.000
_cell.length_b   1.000
_cell.length_c   1.000
_cell.angle_alpha   90.00
_cell.angle_beta   90.00
_cell.angle_gamma   90.00
#
_symmetry.space_group_name_H-M   'P 1'
#
loop_
_entity.id
_entity.type
_entity.pdbx_description
1 polymer ?
#
loop_
_entity_poly.entity_id
_entity_poly.type
_entity_poly.pdbx_seq_one_letter_code
_entity_poly.pdbx_strand_id
1 'polypeptide(L)'
;MAAQKTARQLQALLANTSRHYPEDNEAIENLRQEWRAAQMREYINAALATFPPLTSQQCDQLAGLFRSNATPAVQPGKEQSSARSGQADVEAWMHDQFAAEKGAA
;
A
#
# COMPACT_ATOMS: atom_id res chain seq x y z
N MET A 1 23.35 -8.05 -14.32
CA MET A 1 22.37 -7.33 -13.49
C MET A 1 23.12 -6.34 -12.63
N ALA A 2 22.79 -5.05 -12.69
CA ALA A 2 23.46 -4.04 -11.86
C ALA A 2 23.09 -4.25 -10.38
N ALA A 3 24.05 -4.17 -9.47
CA ALA A 3 23.79 -4.23 -8.04
C ALA A 3 22.94 -3.03 -7.61
N GLN A 4 21.77 -3.28 -7.03
CA GLN A 4 20.93 -2.20 -6.50
C GLN A 4 21.61 -1.57 -5.28
N LYS A 5 21.68 -0.24 -5.26
CA LYS A 5 22.24 0.53 -4.15
C LYS A 5 21.33 0.41 -2.93
N THR A 6 21.92 0.29 -1.76
CA THR A 6 21.20 0.28 -0.47
C THR A 6 20.71 1.70 -0.12
N ALA A 7 19.72 1.81 0.78
CA ALA A 7 19.25 3.12 1.25
C ALA A 7 20.39 3.95 1.86
N ARG A 8 21.33 3.29 2.56
CA ARG A 8 22.52 3.94 3.14
C ARG A 8 23.47 4.51 2.08
N GLN A 9 23.71 3.78 1.00
CA GLN A 9 24.56 4.26 -0.10
C GLN A 9 23.92 5.44 -0.83
N LEU A 10 22.60 5.40 -1.05
CA LEU A 10 21.86 6.49 -1.66
C LEU A 10 21.81 7.73 -0.77
N GLN A 11 21.68 7.56 0.55
CA GLN A 11 21.76 8.66 1.51
C GLN A 11 23.12 9.37 1.46
N ALA A 12 24.21 8.60 1.41
CA ALA A 12 25.57 9.15 1.31
C ALA A 12 25.77 9.91 -0.01
N LEU A 13 25.25 9.37 -1.12
CA LEU A 13 25.28 10.03 -2.42
C LEU A 13 24.46 11.32 -2.41
N LEU A 14 23.23 11.29 -1.89
CA LEU A 14 22.38 12.47 -1.76
C LEU A 14 23.05 13.57 -0.96
N ALA A 15 23.62 13.25 0.21
CA ALA A 15 24.33 14.22 1.03
C ALA A 15 25.56 14.81 0.30
N ASN A 16 26.29 13.99 -0.45
CA ASN A 16 27.43 14.44 -1.24
C ASN A 16 27.00 15.37 -2.38
N THR A 17 25.99 14.96 -3.16
CA THR A 17 25.47 15.73 -4.29
C THR A 17 24.87 17.05 -3.82
N SER A 18 24.05 17.04 -2.77
CA SER A 18 23.48 18.28 -2.21
C SER A 18 24.53 19.24 -1.65
N ARG A 19 25.70 18.75 -1.22
CA ARG A 19 26.78 19.59 -0.71
C ARG A 19 27.66 20.18 -1.82
N HIS A 20 27.99 19.38 -2.83
CA HIS A 20 28.99 19.75 -3.83
C HIS A 20 28.38 20.25 -5.15
N TYR A 21 27.11 19.94 -5.40
CA TYR A 21 26.37 20.32 -6.61
C TYR A 21 24.94 20.79 -6.24
N PRO A 22 24.81 21.84 -5.39
CA PRO A 22 23.51 22.28 -4.89
C PRO A 22 22.56 22.81 -5.99
N GLU A 23 23.11 23.25 -7.13
CA GLU A 23 22.35 23.73 -8.29
C GLU A 23 21.74 22.60 -9.13
N ASP A 24 22.23 21.37 -9.00
CA ASP A 24 21.73 20.19 -9.74
C ASP A 24 20.46 19.63 -9.07
N ASN A 25 19.40 20.42 -9.11
CA ASN A 25 18.12 20.11 -8.48
C ASN A 25 17.51 18.81 -9.02
N GLU A 26 17.70 18.52 -10.31
CA GLU A 26 17.19 17.31 -10.95
C GLU A 26 17.89 16.07 -10.40
N ALA A 27 19.23 16.06 -10.35
CA ALA A 27 19.96 14.93 -9.77
C ALA A 27 19.64 14.73 -8.28
N ILE A 28 19.50 15.83 -7.52
CA ILE A 28 19.14 15.76 -6.10
C ILE A 28 17.75 15.14 -5.92
N GLU A 29 16.76 15.54 -6.72
CA GLU A 29 15.41 15.01 -6.58
C GLU A 29 15.32 13.54 -7.03
N ASN A 30 16.03 13.17 -8.10
CA ASN A 30 16.15 11.77 -8.52
C ASN A 30 16.76 10.90 -7.39
N LEU A 31 17.84 11.36 -6.75
CA LEU A 31 18.45 10.67 -5.62
C LEU A 31 17.51 10.56 -4.40
N ARG A 32 16.68 11.58 -4.14
CA ARG A 32 15.65 11.53 -3.08
C ARG A 32 14.56 10.50 -3.38
N GLN A 33 14.13 10.39 -4.63
CA GLN A 33 13.15 9.39 -5.04
C GLN A 33 13.73 7.98 -4.90
N GLU A 34 14.94 7.75 -5.39
CA GLU A 34 15.65 6.47 -5.25
C GLU A 34 15.84 6.11 -3.77
N TRP A 35 16.26 7.06 -2.93
CA TRP A 35 16.45 6.84 -1.51
C TRP A 35 15.15 6.44 -0.80
N ARG A 36 14.03 7.16 -1.07
CA ARG A 36 12.71 6.83 -0.52
C ARG A 36 12.24 5.44 -0.97
N ALA A 37 12.43 5.10 -2.24
CA ALA A 37 12.07 3.79 -2.78
C ALA A 37 12.87 2.66 -2.12
N ALA A 38 14.19 2.85 -1.95
CA ALA A 38 15.05 1.89 -1.26
C ALA A 38 14.64 1.70 0.20
N GLN A 39 14.34 2.81 0.91
CA GLN A 39 13.89 2.76 2.30
C GLN A 39 12.56 2.02 2.45
N MET A 40 11.58 2.28 1.59
CA MET A 40 10.30 1.57 1.61
C MET A 40 10.46 0.09 1.34
N ARG A 41 11.33 -0.28 0.40
CA ARG A 41 11.61 -1.69 0.11
C ARG A 41 12.28 -2.40 1.29
N GLU A 42 13.28 -1.77 1.91
CA GLU A 42 13.92 -2.32 3.11
C GLU A 42 12.91 -2.49 4.25
N TYR A 43 12.03 -1.51 4.45
CA TYR A 43 10.95 -1.60 5.42
C TYR A 43 9.97 -2.74 5.12
N ILE A 44 9.50 -2.86 3.87
CA ILE A 44 8.59 -3.95 3.47
C ILE A 44 9.25 -5.30 3.69
N ASN A 45 10.53 -5.45 3.31
CA ASN A 45 11.26 -6.70 3.52
C ASN A 45 11.39 -7.04 5.01
N ALA A 46 11.71 -6.04 5.85
CA ALA A 46 11.79 -6.24 7.29
C ALA A 46 10.42 -6.56 7.91
N ALA A 47 9.37 -5.89 7.45
CA ALA A 47 8.00 -6.12 7.88
C ALA A 47 7.53 -7.52 7.51
N LEU A 48 7.78 -7.98 6.27
CA LEU A 48 7.45 -9.33 5.82
C LEU A 48 8.27 -10.41 6.53
N ALA A 49 9.53 -10.12 6.88
CA ALA A 49 10.37 -11.02 7.67
C ALA A 49 9.88 -11.16 9.11
N THR A 50 9.32 -10.09 9.69
CA THR A 50 8.83 -10.07 11.08
C THR A 50 7.38 -10.57 11.18
N PHE A 51 6.56 -10.14 10.23
CA PHE A 51 5.14 -10.42 10.12
C PHE A 51 4.90 -10.98 8.71
N PRO A 52 5.12 -12.29 8.51
CA PRO A 52 4.77 -12.90 7.24
C PRO A 52 3.28 -12.68 6.95
N PRO A 53 2.91 -12.47 5.69
CA PRO A 53 1.51 -12.26 5.33
C PRO A 53 0.70 -13.47 5.80
N LEU A 54 -0.45 -13.19 6.40
CA LEU A 54 -1.34 -14.23 6.89
C LEU A 54 -1.72 -15.16 5.74
N THR A 55 -1.69 -16.45 5.99
CA THR A 55 -2.23 -17.42 5.03
C THR A 55 -3.74 -17.20 4.89
N SER A 56 -4.33 -17.62 3.76
CA SER A 56 -5.79 -17.57 3.58
C SER A 56 -6.55 -18.18 4.77
N GLN A 57 -6.03 -19.29 5.31
CA GLN A 57 -6.60 -19.96 6.47
C GLN A 57 -6.53 -19.12 7.75
N GLN A 58 -5.43 -18.39 7.97
CA GLN A 58 -5.29 -17.48 9.11
C GLN A 58 -6.19 -16.25 8.97
N CYS A 59 -6.38 -15.76 7.74
CA CYS A 59 -7.36 -14.70 7.44
C CYS A 59 -8.79 -15.16 7.77
N ASP A 60 -9.17 -16.38 7.38
CA ASP A 60 -10.48 -16.94 7.66
C ASP A 60 -10.71 -17.13 9.17
N GLN A 61 -9.70 -17.60 9.90
CA GLN A 61 -9.74 -17.73 11.36
C GLN A 61 -9.89 -16.36 12.03
N LEU A 62 -9.11 -15.37 11.60
CA LEU A 62 -9.19 -14.00 12.11
C LEU A 62 -10.58 -13.39 11.83
N ALA A 63 -11.11 -13.57 10.62
CA ALA A 63 -12.46 -13.12 10.26
C ALA A 63 -13.55 -13.82 11.08
N GLY A 64 -13.35 -15.09 11.46
CA GLY A 64 -14.20 -15.83 12.39
C GLY A 64 -14.23 -15.21 13.79
N LEU A 65 -13.07 -14.81 14.33
CA LEU A 65 -12.96 -14.17 15.64
C LEU A 65 -13.64 -12.79 15.69
N PHE A 66 -13.53 -12.00 14.63
CA PHE A 66 -14.24 -10.71 14.52
C PHE A 66 -15.76 -10.89 14.37
N ARG A 67 -16.22 -11.98 13.74
CA ARG A 67 -17.65 -12.32 13.66
C ARG A 67 -18.20 -12.87 14.97
N SER A 68 -17.43 -13.67 15.71
CA SER A 68 -17.88 -14.27 16.98
C SER A 68 -18.01 -13.24 18.12
N ASN A 69 -17.24 -12.16 18.07
CA ASN A 69 -17.37 -11.04 19.01
C ASN A 69 -18.42 -10.01 18.59
N ALA A 70 -19.04 -10.18 17.42
CA ALA A 70 -20.13 -9.34 16.94
C ALA A 70 -21.45 -10.10 17.04
N THR A 71 -22.09 -10.17 18.22
CA THR A 71 -23.53 -10.58 18.34
C THR A 71 -24.06 -10.34 19.77
N PRO A 72 -25.37 -10.05 20.00
CA PRO A 72 -26.49 -10.69 19.31
C PRO A 72 -27.71 -9.82 18.88
N ALA A 73 -28.44 -10.35 17.88
CA ALA A 73 -29.89 -10.25 17.64
C ALA A 73 -30.57 -8.86 17.62
N VAL A 74 -30.67 -8.26 16.43
CA VAL A 74 -31.84 -7.41 16.10
C VAL A 74 -32.92 -8.34 15.53
N GLN A 75 -34.02 -8.50 16.27
CA GLN A 75 -35.21 -9.23 15.83
C GLN A 75 -35.71 -8.67 14.48
N PRO A 76 -36.26 -9.49 13.56
CA PRO A 76 -36.88 -8.98 12.35
C PRO A 76 -38.26 -8.41 12.70
N GLY A 77 -38.26 -7.20 13.26
CA GLY A 77 -39.44 -6.39 13.52
C GLY A 77 -39.45 -5.18 12.60
N LYS A 78 -40.17 -5.31 11.48
CA LYS A 78 -40.77 -4.27 10.63
C LYS A 78 -39.98 -2.96 10.39
N GLU A 79 -39.64 -2.78 9.11
CA GLU A 79 -39.71 -1.51 8.37
C GLU A 79 -38.98 -0.29 8.96
N GLN A 80 -37.91 0.16 8.29
CA GLN A 80 -37.86 1.48 7.62
C GLN A 80 -36.47 1.78 7.03
N SER A 81 -36.49 2.01 5.72
CA SER A 81 -35.70 2.94 4.91
C SER A 81 -34.27 3.38 5.28
N SER A 82 -33.43 3.33 4.24
CA SER A 82 -32.35 4.25 3.91
C SER A 82 -30.99 4.07 4.60
N ALA A 83 -30.13 3.26 3.97
CA ALA A 83 -28.68 3.52 3.88
C ALA A 83 -28.06 2.56 2.85
N ARG A 84 -28.30 2.80 1.55
CA ARG A 84 -27.63 2.09 0.47
C ARG A 84 -26.81 3.11 -0.33
N SER A 85 -25.70 3.58 0.23
CA SER A 85 -24.83 4.56 -0.45
C SER A 85 -23.33 4.38 -0.18
N GLY A 86 -22.85 3.15 0.03
CA GLY A 86 -21.41 2.90 0.23
C GLY A 86 -20.80 1.81 -0.63
N GLN A 87 -21.62 0.88 -1.15
CA GLN A 87 -21.09 -0.33 -1.80
C GLN A 87 -21.02 -0.21 -3.33
N ALA A 88 -21.86 0.64 -3.94
CA ALA A 88 -21.83 0.90 -5.38
C ALA A 88 -20.63 1.75 -5.81
N ASP A 89 -20.09 2.57 -4.90
CA ASP A 89 -18.96 3.48 -5.21
C ASP A 89 -17.63 2.73 -5.34
N VAL A 90 -17.47 1.64 -4.57
CA VAL A 90 -16.25 0.82 -4.59
C VAL A 90 -16.20 -0.06 -5.85
N GLU A 91 -17.33 -0.61 -6.28
CA GLU A 91 -17.41 -1.37 -7.54
C GLU A 91 -17.19 -0.47 -8.76
N ALA A 92 -17.72 0.75 -8.75
CA ALA A 92 -17.49 1.73 -9.83
C ALA A 92 -16.01 2.13 -9.93
N TRP A 93 -15.34 2.37 -8.79
CA TRP A 93 -13.91 2.69 -8.78
C TRP A 93 -13.03 1.53 -9.27
N MET A 94 -13.36 0.28 -8.90
CA MET A 94 -12.63 -0.88 -9.43
C MET A 94 -12.80 -1.02 -10.94
N HIS A 95 -14.00 -0.81 -11.47
CA HIS A 95 -14.23 -0.92 -12.91
C HIS A 95 -13.52 0.17 -13.73
N ASP A 96 -13.40 1.39 -13.22
CA ASP A 96 -12.70 2.49 -13.89
C ASP A 96 -11.18 2.23 -13.97
N GLN A 97 -10.58 1.68 -12.91
CA GLN A 97 -9.14 1.34 -12.88
C GLN A 97 -8.77 0.20 -13.84
N PHE A 98 -9.64 -0.80 -14.05
CA PHE A 98 -9.36 -1.91 -14.96
C PHE A 98 -9.78 -1.64 -16.42
N ALA A 99 -10.62 -0.64 -16.69
CA ALA A 99 -10.98 -0.26 -18.06
C ALA A 99 -9.85 0.54 -18.76
N ALA A 100 -9.03 1.27 -17.99
CA ALA A 100 -7.89 2.03 -18.52
C ALA A 100 -6.79 1.15 -19.14
N GLU A 101 -6.68 -0.13 -18.76
CA GLU A 101 -5.69 -1.07 -19.31
C GLU A 101 -6.12 -1.79 -20.60
N LYS A 102 -7.37 -1.63 -21.07
CA LYS A 102 -7.86 -2.27 -22.31
C LYS A 102 -8.20 -1.31 -23.44
N GLY A 103 -7.74 -0.05 -23.35
CA GLY A 103 -7.95 0.99 -24.35
C GLY A 103 -6.71 1.43 -25.14
N ALA A 104 -5.61 0.68 -25.07
CA ALA A 104 -4.41 0.94 -25.86
C ALA A 104 -3.91 -0.33 -26.56
N ALA A 105 -4.67 -0.77 -27.56
CA ALA A 105 -4.20 -1.65 -28.63
C ALA A 105 -4.89 -1.24 -29.94
#